data_AF-A0A350YM43-F1
#
_entry.id   AF-A0A350YM43-F1
#
_cell.length_a   1.000
_cell.length_b   1.000
_cell.length_c   1.000
_cell.angle_alpha   90.00
_cell.angle_beta   90.00
_cell.angle_gamma   90.00
#
_symmetry.space_group_name_H-M   'P 1'
#
loop_
_entity.id
_entity.type
_entity.pdbx_description
1 polymer ?
#
loop_
_entity_poly.entity_id
_entity_poly.type
_entity_poly.pdbx_seq_one_letter_code
_entity_poly.pdbx_strand_id
1 'polypeptide(L)'
;MRNVHGLLRKNRRILADLYMEGRCRIHKDALFALGYNFSFFTHLIETSEGIRYHYCFEYGYRETGDDFIELKENSQYIEYQ
;
A
#
# COMPACT_ATOMS: atom_id res chain seq x y z
N MET A 1 -2.73 -21.06 12.15
CA MET A 1 -1.52 -20.26 11.84
C MET A 1 -1.94 -19.11 10.94
N ARG A 2 -1.71 -17.84 11.33
CA ARG A 2 -2.16 -16.67 10.56
C ARG A 2 -1.39 -16.63 9.24
N ASN A 3 -2.06 -16.93 8.13
CA ASN A 3 -1.45 -16.95 6.80
C ASN A 3 -1.02 -15.54 6.39
N VAL A 4 0.22 -15.16 6.71
CA VAL A 4 0.85 -13.88 6.31
C VAL A 4 0.73 -13.66 4.80
N HIS A 5 0.92 -14.72 4.00
CA HIS A 5 0.67 -14.67 2.55
C HIS A 5 -0.76 -14.30 2.17
N GLY A 6 -1.76 -14.75 2.94
CA GLY A 6 -3.16 -14.40 2.72
C GLY A 6 -3.43 -12.92 3.01
N LEU A 7 -2.83 -12.39 4.09
CA LEU A 7 -2.92 -10.97 4.44
C LEU A 7 -2.22 -10.10 3.39
N LEU A 8 -1.02 -10.47 2.94
CA LEU A 8 -0.29 -9.76 1.89
C LEU A 8 -1.06 -9.75 0.55
N ARG A 9 -1.66 -10.88 0.16
CA ARG A 9 -2.52 -10.95 -1.03
C ARG A 9 -3.76 -10.07 -0.91
N LYS A 10 -4.40 -10.05 0.27
CA LYS A 10 -5.55 -9.18 0.54
C LYS A 10 -5.14 -7.70 0.46
N ASN A 11 -4.03 -7.33 1.10
CA ASN A 11 -3.47 -5.99 1.04
C ASN A 11 -3.18 -5.56 -0.40
N ARG A 12 -2.44 -6.39 -1.17
CA ARG A 12 -2.17 -6.12 -2.59
C ARG A 12 -3.45 -5.90 -3.39
N ARG A 13 -4.47 -6.74 -3.20
CA ARG A 13 -5.74 -6.63 -3.91
C ARG A 13 -6.47 -5.32 -3.60
N ILE A 14 -6.51 -4.90 -2.33
CA ILE A 14 -7.14 -3.64 -1.92
C ILE A 14 -6.45 -2.46 -2.60
N LEU A 15 -5.12 -2.39 -2.56
CA LEU A 15 -4.37 -1.30 -3.18
C LEU A 15 -4.55 -1.28 -4.70
N ALA A 16 -4.52 -2.44 -5.35
CA ALA A 16 -4.72 -2.57 -6.80
C ALA A 16 -6.11 -2.11 -7.23
N ASP A 17 -7.17 -2.52 -6.51
CA ASP A 17 -8.56 -2.15 -6.80
C ASP A 17 -8.75 -0.63 -6.73
N LEU A 18 -8.26 -0.01 -5.65
CA LEU A 18 -8.30 1.44 -5.45
C LEU A 18 -7.51 2.20 -6.51
N TYR A 19 -6.35 1.67 -6.90
CA TYR A 19 -5.53 2.27 -7.95
C TYR A 19 -6.21 2.18 -9.32
N MET A 20 -6.81 1.02 -9.65
CA MET A 20 -7.59 0.81 -10.88
C MET A 20 -8.84 1.70 -10.94
N GLU A 21 -9.46 2.00 -9.80
CA GLU A 21 -10.54 2.99 -9.69
C GLU A 21 -10.06 4.45 -9.89
N GLY A 22 -8.75 4.70 -10.00
CA GLY A 22 -8.17 6.04 -10.10
C GLY A 22 -8.13 6.79 -8.76
N ARG A 23 -8.33 6.09 -7.64
CA ARG A 23 -8.31 6.70 -6.30
C ARG A 23 -6.89 6.73 -5.76
N CYS A 24 -6.09 7.70 -6.22
CA CYS A 24 -4.71 7.82 -5.77
C CYS A 24 -4.56 8.40 -4.35
N ARG A 25 -5.58 9.05 -3.79
CA ARG A 25 -5.57 9.61 -2.44
C ARG A 25 -6.83 9.21 -1.68
N ILE A 26 -6.67 8.58 -0.53
CA ILE A 26 -7.77 8.06 0.28
C ILE A 26 -7.47 8.17 1.76
N HIS A 27 -8.51 8.18 2.60
CA HIS A 27 -8.34 8.22 4.05
C HIS A 27 -7.87 6.87 4.59
N LYS A 28 -7.01 6.88 5.62
CA LYS A 28 -6.47 5.67 6.25
C LYS A 28 -7.58 4.75 6.79
N ASP A 29 -8.62 5.33 7.39
CA ASP A 29 -9.82 4.60 7.83
C ASP A 29 -10.52 3.84 6.70
N ALA A 30 -10.52 4.36 5.47
CA ALA A 30 -11.16 3.67 4.35
C ALA A 30 -10.47 2.33 4.06
N LEU A 31 -9.12 2.30 4.10
CA LEU A 31 -8.39 1.04 3.95
C LEU A 31 -8.61 0.14 5.14
N PHE A 32 -8.63 0.70 6.34
CA PHE A 32 -8.90 -0.06 7.55
C PHE A 32 -10.28 -0.75 7.48
N ALA A 33 -11.30 -0.04 7.00
CA ALA A 33 -12.65 -0.57 6.78
C ALA A 33 -12.70 -1.64 5.67
N LEU A 34 -11.88 -1.52 4.62
CA LEU A 34 -11.68 -2.57 3.60
C LEU A 34 -10.93 -3.80 4.16
N GLY A 35 -10.42 -3.70 5.39
CA GLY A 35 -9.68 -4.75 6.09
C GLY A 35 -8.24 -4.86 5.62
N TYR A 36 -7.64 -3.74 5.18
CA TYR A 36 -6.22 -3.60 4.95
C TYR A 36 -5.45 -3.66 6.27
N ASN A 37 -4.32 -4.34 6.26
CA ASN A 37 -3.48 -4.46 7.46
C ASN A 37 -2.13 -3.74 7.27
N PHE A 38 -1.99 -2.57 7.90
CA PHE A 38 -0.80 -1.72 7.83
C PHE A 38 0.46 -2.37 8.40
N SER A 39 0.34 -3.39 9.27
CA SER A 39 1.49 -4.11 9.81
C SER A 39 2.11 -5.10 8.83
N PHE A 40 1.44 -5.42 7.72
CA PHE A 40 1.94 -6.37 6.72
C PHE A 40 2.25 -5.67 5.40
N PHE A 41 3.54 -5.50 5.14
CA PHE A 41 4.08 -4.99 3.89
C PHE A 41 5.31 -5.81 3.50
N THR A 42 5.66 -5.81 2.22
CA THR A 42 6.86 -6.50 1.73
C THR A 42 8.11 -5.65 1.92
N HIS A 43 7.99 -4.34 1.69
CA HIS A 43 9.11 -3.41 1.73
C HIS A 43 8.66 -2.06 2.28
N LEU A 44 9.57 -1.40 3.00
CA LEU A 44 9.44 -0.01 3.44
C LEU A 44 10.51 0.80 2.72
N ILE A 45 10.12 1.88 2.05
CA ILE A 45 11.05 2.82 1.45
C ILE A 45 10.91 4.14 2.20
N GLU A 46 12.00 4.62 2.78
CA GLU A 46 12.05 5.95 3.40
C GLU A 46 12.82 6.88 2.46
N THR A 47 12.25 8.02 2.12
CA THR A 47 12.95 9.05 1.33
C THR A 47 13.84 9.89 2.24
N SER A 48 14.81 10.58 1.64
CA SER A 48 15.68 11.52 2.37
C SER A 48 14.93 12.68 3.04
N GLU A 49 13.68 12.92 2.63
CA GLU A 49 12.76 13.90 3.24
C GLU A 49 12.03 13.34 4.48
N GLY A 50 12.25 12.07 4.84
CA GLY A 50 11.59 11.39 5.95
C GLY A 50 10.22 10.79 5.60
N ILE A 51 9.84 10.74 4.32
CA ILE A 51 8.56 10.17 3.88
C ILE A 51 8.68 8.66 3.77
N ARG A 52 7.79 7.94 4.45
CA ARG A 52 7.75 6.47 4.43
C ARG A 52 6.70 5.96 3.46
N TYR A 53 7.13 5.05 2.60
CA TYR A 53 6.29 4.33 1.66
C TYR A 53 6.25 2.86 2.04
N HIS A 54 5.05 2.36 2.29
CA HIS A 54 4.78 0.97 2.59
C HIS A 54 4.32 0.27 1.32
N TYR A 55 5.10 -0.68 0.83
CA TYR A 55 4.81 -1.41 -0.40
C TYR A 55 4.38 -2.85 -0.13
N CYS A 56 3.35 -3.29 -0.84
CA CYS A 56 2.92 -4.67 -1.00
C CYS A 56 3.09 -5.08 -2.47
N PHE A 57 4.26 -5.63 -2.81
CA PHE A 57 4.67 -5.90 -4.18
C PHE A 57 4.75 -4.63 -5.04
N GLU A 58 4.00 -4.54 -6.13
CA GLU A 58 4.02 -3.41 -7.06
C GLU A 58 3.20 -2.20 -6.58
N TYR A 59 2.26 -2.39 -5.63
CA TYR A 59 1.44 -1.30 -5.11
C TYR A 59 1.89 -0.94 -3.70
N GLY A 60 1.95 0.34 -3.40
CA GLY A 60 2.21 0.85 -2.07
C GLY A 60 1.46 2.13 -1.79
N TYR A 61 1.71 2.67 -0.62
CA TYR A 61 1.18 3.95 -0.21
C TYR A 61 2.17 4.68 0.69
N ARG A 62 2.05 6.00 0.73
CA ARG A 62 2.65 6.84 1.76
C ARG A 62 1.57 7.46 2.62
N GLU A 63 1.87 7.62 3.90
CA GLU A 63 1.05 8.47 4.76
C GLU A 63 1.32 9.93 4.43
N THR A 64 0.26 10.71 4.30
CA THR A 64 0.31 12.17 4.19
C THR A 64 -0.40 12.77 5.41
N GLY A 65 -0.40 14.10 5.52
CA GLY A 65 -1.08 14.79 6.62
C GLY A 65 -2.57 14.47 6.68
N ASP A 66 -3.16 14.70 7.86
CA ASP A 66 -4.60 14.57 8.11
C ASP A 66 -5.15 13.14 7.93
N ASP A 67 -4.37 12.11 8.32
CA ASP A 67 -4.76 10.69 8.20
C ASP A 67 -5.11 10.24 6.77
N PHE A 68 -4.68 11.00 5.76
CA PHE A 68 -4.75 10.58 4.38
C PHE A 68 -3.53 9.74 4.01
N ILE A 69 -3.73 8.88 3.01
CA ILE A 69 -2.65 8.18 2.36
C ILE A 69 -2.71 8.45 0.85
N GLU A 70 -1.55 8.40 0.23
CA GLU A 70 -1.40 8.49 -1.21
C GLU A 70 -0.87 7.17 -1.76
N LEU A 71 -1.65 6.54 -2.64
CA LEU A 71 -1.34 5.30 -3.34
C LEU A 71 -0.33 5.58 -4.44
N LYS A 72 0.62 4.65 -4.58
CA LYS A 72 1.68 4.73 -5.58
C LYS A 72 1.99 3.34 -6.10
N GLU A 73 2.00 3.20 -7.43
CA GLU A 73 2.61 2.05 -8.07
C GLU A 73 4.12 2.22 -8.12
N ASN A 74 4.86 1.14 -7.88
CA ASN A 74 6.29 1.08 -8.11
C ASN A 74 6.56 0.34 -9.41
N SER A 75 6.64 1.09 -10.51
CA SER A 75 6.94 0.55 -11.83
C SER A 75 8.34 -0.11 -11.91
N GLN A 76 9.24 0.21 -10.97
CA GLN A 76 10.57 -0.40 -10.88
C GLN A 76 10.51 -1.89 -10.46
N TYR A 77 9.39 -2.34 -9.89
CA TYR A 77 9.13 -3.76 -9.60
C TYR A 77 8.57 -4.54 -10.80
N ILE A 78 8.13 -3.86 -11.86
CA ILE A 78 7.59 -4.51 -13.06
C ILE A 78 8.73 -5.09 -13.93
N GLU A 79 9.97 -4.62 -13.76
CA GLU A 79 11.12 -5.06 -14.57
C GLU A 79 11.79 -6.38 -14.13
N TYR A 80 11.30 -7.05 -13.08
CA TYR A 80 11.92 -8.28 -12.54
C TYR A 80 11.07 -9.55 -12.69
N GLN A 81 10.11 -9.60 -13.62
CA GLN A 81 9.41 -10.85 -13.99
C GLN A 81 9.80 -11.35 -15.38
#